data_AF-A0A351Y7H1-F1
#
_entry.id   AF-A0A351Y7H1-F1
#
_cell.length_a   1.000
_cell.length_b   1.000
_cell.length_c   1.000
_cell.angle_alpha   90.00
_cell.angle_beta   90.00
_cell.angle_gamma   90.00
#
_symmetry.space_group_name_H-M   'P 1'
#
loop_
_entity.id
_entity.type
_entity.pdbx_description
1 polymer ?
#
loop_
_entity_poly.entity_id
_entity_poly.type
_entity_poly.pdbx_seq_one_letter_code
_entity_poly.pdbx_strand_id
1 'polypeptide(L)'
;MRPIEYFISAHAGRKGKADTALRTAESGYLTRKLCDASQEVIIREHDCGTEKYVTFTKQETELKGDNFYTVISGRVLTEDVVDKKKNVILGKDDLLDKENVQLLQDMGVEEVKVRTPLVCYSISGICQKCYGTDLSTRRIVEVGVPVGIIAAQSIGEPSTQLTLNTFHEGGVAK
;
A
#
# COMPACT_ATOMS: atom_id res chain seq x y z
N MET A 1 39.03 3.49 -22.52
CA MET A 1 39.23 2.54 -21.40
C MET A 1 40.47 1.72 -21.71
N ARG A 2 41.46 1.72 -20.82
CA ARG A 2 42.67 0.90 -20.97
C ARG A 2 42.30 -0.59 -20.85
N PRO A 3 43.08 -1.53 -21.43
CA PRO A 3 42.77 -2.96 -21.36
C PRO A 3 42.52 -3.49 -19.93
N ILE A 4 43.28 -2.99 -18.95
CA ILE A 4 43.13 -3.35 -17.53
C ILE A 4 41.80 -2.84 -16.93
N GLU A 5 41.37 -1.63 -17.31
CA GLU A 5 40.12 -1.03 -16.83
C GLU A 5 38.92 -1.80 -17.41
N TYR A 6 38.98 -2.19 -18.68
CA TYR A 6 37.96 -3.02 -19.31
C TYR A 6 37.87 -4.40 -18.63
N PHE A 7 39.00 -5.02 -18.31
CA PHE A 7 39.03 -6.30 -17.63
C PHE A 7 38.40 -6.24 -16.23
N ILE A 8 38.69 -5.19 -15.45
CA ILE A 8 38.09 -4.98 -14.13
C ILE A 8 36.56 -4.75 -14.26
N SER A 9 36.15 -3.89 -15.20
CA SER A 9 34.73 -3.61 -15.47
C SER A 9 33.96 -4.87 -15.90
N ALA A 10 34.57 -5.74 -16.71
CA ALA A 10 33.95 -6.99 -17.15
C ALA A 10 33.64 -7.96 -15.98
N HIS A 11 34.47 -7.99 -14.95
CA HIS A 11 34.21 -8.81 -13.75
C HIS A 11 33.01 -8.30 -12.97
N ALA A 12 32.95 -6.99 -12.76
CA ALA A 12 31.84 -6.35 -12.05
C ALA A 12 30.52 -6.47 -12.84
N GLY A 13 30.55 -6.30 -14.17
CA GLY A 13 29.39 -6.52 -15.03
C GLY A 13 28.91 -7.98 -15.06
N ARG A 14 29.82 -8.97 -14.99
CA ARG A 14 29.46 -10.39 -14.89
C ARG A 14 28.74 -10.69 -13.57
N LYS A 15 29.27 -10.15 -12.46
CA LYS A 15 28.63 -10.29 -11.14
C LYS A 15 27.24 -9.66 -11.13
N GLY A 16 27.10 -8.43 -11.64
CA GLY A 16 25.81 -7.75 -11.74
C GLY A 16 24.76 -8.58 -12.47
N LYS A 17 25.09 -9.11 -13.66
CA LYS A 17 24.19 -9.98 -14.43
C LYS A 17 23.79 -11.26 -13.69
N ALA A 18 24.74 -11.89 -12.99
CA ALA A 18 24.46 -13.10 -12.22
C ALA A 18 23.55 -12.81 -11.02
N ASP A 19 23.83 -11.73 -10.27
CA ASP A 19 23.02 -11.31 -9.12
C ASP A 19 21.61 -10.91 -9.55
N THR A 20 21.46 -10.19 -10.67
CA THR A 20 20.15 -9.86 -11.25
C THR A 20 19.36 -11.12 -11.58
N ALA A 21 19.98 -12.12 -12.21
CA ALA A 21 19.31 -13.37 -12.57
C ALA A 21 18.85 -14.17 -11.33
N LEU A 22 19.72 -14.29 -10.32
CA LEU A 22 19.40 -15.01 -9.08
C LEU A 22 18.26 -14.33 -8.30
N ARG A 23 18.36 -13.01 -8.10
CA ARG A 23 17.37 -12.26 -7.32
C ARG A 23 16.02 -12.14 -8.03
N THR A 24 15.99 -12.16 -9.36
CA THR A 24 14.72 -12.20 -10.11
C THR A 24 13.93 -13.46 -9.76
N ALA A 25 14.61 -14.61 -9.61
CA ALA A 25 13.97 -15.85 -9.19
C ALA A 25 13.43 -15.77 -7.74
N GLU A 26 14.15 -15.12 -6.84
CA GLU A 26 13.72 -14.90 -5.46
C GLU A 26 12.46 -14.01 -5.38
N SER A 27 12.44 -12.90 -6.11
CA SER A 27 11.26 -12.02 -6.19
C SER A 27 10.05 -12.76 -6.78
N GLY A 28 10.23 -13.56 -7.84
CA GLY A 28 9.16 -14.39 -8.40
C GLY A 28 8.61 -15.42 -7.42
N TYR A 29 9.50 -16.06 -6.64
CA TYR A 29 9.12 -17.01 -5.60
C TYR A 29 8.36 -16.33 -4.46
N LEU A 30 8.76 -15.12 -4.05
CA LEU A 30 8.04 -14.32 -3.07
C LEU A 30 6.64 -13.97 -3.57
N THR A 31 6.49 -13.49 -4.80
CA THR A 31 5.18 -13.17 -5.39
C THR A 31 4.26 -14.39 -5.39
N ARG A 32 4.77 -15.56 -5.75
CA ARG A 32 4.00 -16.82 -5.68
C ARG A 32 3.52 -17.10 -4.26
N LYS A 33 4.41 -17.01 -3.26
CA LYS A 33 4.03 -17.21 -1.85
C LYS A 33 2.97 -16.21 -1.38
N LEU A 34 3.10 -14.94 -1.78
CA LEU A 34 2.12 -13.91 -1.43
C LEU A 34 0.75 -14.21 -2.05
N CYS A 35 0.71 -14.65 -3.32
CA CYS A 35 -0.51 -15.08 -3.98
C CYS A 35 -1.14 -16.28 -3.27
N ASP A 36 -0.35 -17.32 -2.98
CA ASP A 36 -0.82 -18.54 -2.31
C ASP A 36 -1.40 -18.22 -0.92
N ALA A 37 -0.77 -17.32 -0.16
CA ALA A 37 -1.24 -16.92 1.17
C ALA A 37 -2.47 -16.00 1.14
N SER A 38 -2.66 -15.23 0.05
CA SER A 38 -3.69 -14.19 -0.04
C SER A 38 -4.86 -14.57 -0.95
N GLN A 39 -4.91 -15.80 -1.49
CA GLN A 39 -5.91 -16.23 -2.46
C GLN A 39 -7.34 -16.17 -1.92
N GLU A 40 -7.55 -16.41 -0.64
CA GLU A 40 -8.87 -16.39 0.01
C GLU A 40 -9.34 -14.96 0.39
N VAL A 41 -8.48 -13.96 0.22
CA VAL A 41 -8.76 -12.58 0.58
C VAL A 41 -9.53 -11.90 -0.57
N ILE A 42 -10.85 -12.07 -0.53
CA ILE A 42 -11.82 -11.55 -1.50
C ILE A 42 -12.84 -10.67 -0.77
N ILE A 43 -13.35 -9.62 -1.42
CA ILE A 43 -14.47 -8.85 -0.86
C ILE A 43 -15.75 -9.68 -0.92
N ARG A 44 -16.33 -10.03 0.24
CA ARG A 44 -17.50 -10.93 0.33
C ARG A 44 -18.79 -10.25 0.75
N GLU A 45 -18.69 -9.16 1.50
CA GLU A 45 -19.83 -8.46 2.09
C GLU A 45 -19.62 -6.95 2.10
N HIS A 46 -20.70 -6.19 2.25
CA HIS A 46 -20.64 -4.72 2.30
C HIS A 46 -20.08 -4.20 3.64
N ASP A 47 -20.54 -4.75 4.75
CA ASP A 47 -20.17 -4.30 6.10
C ASP A 47 -20.14 -5.47 7.09
N CYS A 48 -19.03 -5.63 7.81
CA CYS A 48 -18.90 -6.62 8.88
C CYS A 48 -19.43 -6.14 10.25
N GLY A 49 -19.86 -4.88 10.36
CA GLY A 49 -20.37 -4.28 11.60
C GLY A 49 -19.32 -4.06 12.69
N THR A 50 -18.02 -4.13 12.37
CA THR A 50 -16.96 -3.86 13.34
C THR A 50 -16.93 -2.39 13.73
N GLU A 51 -16.89 -2.12 15.04
CA GLU A 51 -16.62 -0.79 15.60
C GLU A 51 -15.14 -0.63 15.97
N LYS A 52 -14.32 -1.66 15.73
CA LYS A 52 -12.87 -1.55 15.92
C LYS A 52 -12.28 -0.65 14.84
N TYR A 53 -11.35 0.19 15.25
CA TYR A 53 -10.64 1.12 14.39
C TYR A 53 -9.14 1.07 14.64
N VAL A 54 -8.38 1.58 13.68
CA VAL A 54 -6.99 1.96 13.87
C VAL A 54 -6.90 3.47 13.80
N THR A 55 -6.25 4.05 14.80
CA THR A 55 -5.96 5.48 14.85
C THR A 55 -4.74 5.76 13.99
N PHE A 56 -4.85 6.73 13.09
CA PHE A 56 -3.72 7.33 12.42
C PHE A 56 -3.51 8.73 12.97
N THR A 57 -2.29 8.99 13.42
CA THR A 57 -1.86 10.31 13.90
C THR A 57 -0.85 10.91 12.94
N LYS A 58 -0.94 12.21 12.71
CA LYS A 58 -0.01 12.95 11.83
C LYS A 58 1.44 12.80 12.27
N GLN A 59 1.72 12.89 13.58
CA GLN A 59 3.06 12.75 14.15
C GLN A 59 3.71 11.40 13.81
N GLU A 60 2.98 10.30 13.99
CA GLU A 60 3.50 8.95 13.69
C GLU A 60 3.73 8.72 12.20
N THR A 61 2.92 9.37 11.35
CA THR A 61 3.02 9.20 9.90
C THR A 61 4.18 10.01 9.32
N GLU A 62 4.39 11.24 9.81
CA GLU A 62 5.53 12.07 9.43
C GLU A 62 6.87 11.48 9.91
N LEU A 63 6.88 10.80 11.07
CA LEU A 63 8.05 10.05 11.55
C LEU A 63 8.44 8.90 10.61
N LYS A 64 7.48 8.32 9.88
CA LYS A 64 7.74 7.31 8.85
C LYS A 64 8.17 7.90 7.51
N GLY A 65 8.10 9.22 7.35
CA GLY A 65 8.40 9.93 6.11
C GLY A 65 7.24 9.96 5.11
N ASP A 66 6.05 9.50 5.51
CA ASP A 66 4.86 9.47 4.67
C ASP A 66 3.96 10.69 4.93
N ASN A 67 3.22 11.12 3.91
CA ASN A 67 2.21 12.16 4.09
C ASN A 67 0.93 11.57 4.68
N PHE A 68 0.52 12.08 5.84
CA PHE A 68 -0.70 11.70 6.55
C PHE A 68 -1.93 11.59 5.65
N TYR A 69 -2.17 12.63 4.82
CA TYR A 69 -3.36 12.71 3.96
C TYR A 69 -3.37 11.66 2.84
N THR A 70 -2.19 11.25 2.37
CA THR A 70 -2.07 10.20 1.35
C THR A 70 -2.36 8.81 1.94
N VAL A 71 -1.94 8.55 3.18
CA VAL A 71 -2.10 7.24 3.84
C VAL A 71 -3.55 6.94 4.23
N ILE A 72 -4.28 7.99 4.63
CA ILE A 72 -5.70 7.87 5.03
C ILE A 72 -6.65 7.86 3.83
N SER A 73 -6.18 8.31 2.65
CA SER A 73 -6.99 8.39 1.45
C SER A 73 -7.58 7.03 1.06
N GLY A 74 -8.88 7.02 0.74
CA GLY A 74 -9.60 5.82 0.32
C GLY A 74 -10.03 4.90 1.46
N ARG A 75 -9.91 5.31 2.73
CA ARG A 75 -10.41 4.55 3.89
C ARG A 75 -11.76 5.07 4.36
N VAL A 76 -12.45 4.26 5.18
CA VAL A 76 -13.75 4.62 5.78
C VAL A 76 -13.59 5.02 7.24
N LEU A 77 -14.26 6.10 7.65
CA LEU A 77 -14.24 6.60 9.03
C LEU A 77 -15.08 5.74 9.97
N THR A 78 -14.62 5.60 11.21
CA THR A 78 -15.38 4.87 12.27
C THR A 78 -16.13 5.81 13.22
N GLU A 79 -15.65 7.03 13.36
CA GLU A 79 -16.23 8.07 14.21
C GLU A 79 -16.36 9.38 13.44
N ASP A 80 -17.28 10.23 13.87
CA ASP A 80 -17.44 11.58 13.32
C ASP A 80 -16.16 12.40 13.56
N VAL A 81 -15.65 13.02 12.51
CA VAL A 81 -14.51 13.93 12.63
C VAL A 81 -15.05 15.32 12.97
N VAL A 82 -14.65 15.84 14.12
CA VAL A 82 -15.08 17.16 14.62
C VAL A 82 -13.97 18.19 14.52
N ASP A 83 -14.34 19.42 14.17
CA ASP A 83 -13.43 20.57 14.20
C ASP A 83 -13.15 21.02 15.66
N LYS A 84 -12.14 21.87 15.85
CA LYS A 84 -11.86 22.61 17.10
C LYS A 84 -13.08 23.38 17.61
N LYS A 85 -14.01 23.74 16.71
CA LYS A 85 -15.29 24.41 17.03
C LYS A 85 -16.46 23.44 17.30
N LYS A 86 -16.22 22.13 17.36
CA LYS A 86 -17.21 21.04 17.54
C LYS A 86 -18.27 20.91 16.44
N ASN A 87 -17.99 21.43 15.24
CA ASN A 87 -18.81 21.14 14.07
C ASN A 87 -18.38 19.80 13.47
N VAL A 88 -19.35 18.96 13.11
CA VAL A 88 -19.08 17.69 12.40
C VAL A 88 -18.64 18.02 10.98
N ILE A 89 -17.43 17.61 10.64
CA ILE A 89 -16.80 17.82 9.33
C ILE A 89 -17.20 16.67 8.39
N LEU A 90 -17.01 15.44 8.86
CA LEU A 90 -17.36 14.19 8.19
C LEU A 90 -18.06 13.27 9.17
N GLY A 91 -19.07 12.56 8.69
CA GLY A 91 -19.82 11.61 9.47
C GLY A 91 -19.14 10.25 9.59
N LYS A 92 -19.62 9.46 10.54
CA LYS A 92 -19.32 8.03 10.66
C LYS A 92 -19.68 7.30 9.36
N ASP A 93 -18.83 6.37 8.97
CA ASP A 93 -18.91 5.60 7.72
C ASP A 93 -18.71 6.39 6.41
N ASP A 94 -18.33 7.68 6.49
CA ASP A 94 -17.96 8.42 5.29
C ASP A 94 -16.64 7.89 4.70
N LEU A 95 -16.59 7.82 3.38
CA LEU A 95 -15.41 7.46 2.61
C LEU A 95 -14.47 8.67 2.49
N LEU A 96 -13.18 8.46 2.74
CA LEU A 96 -12.14 9.48 2.58
C LEU A 96 -11.73 9.63 1.11
N ASP A 97 -12.64 10.19 0.32
CA ASP A 97 -12.36 10.62 -1.05
C ASP A 97 -11.42 11.83 -1.08
N LYS A 98 -10.88 12.14 -2.25
CA LYS A 98 -9.92 13.25 -2.43
C LYS A 98 -10.47 14.59 -1.91
N GLU A 99 -11.75 14.85 -2.13
CA GLU A 99 -12.42 16.07 -1.68
C GLU A 99 -12.51 16.13 -0.15
N ASN A 100 -12.92 15.02 0.47
CA ASN A 100 -13.01 14.87 1.92
C ASN A 100 -11.63 14.98 2.59
N VAL A 101 -10.60 14.41 1.98
CA VAL A 101 -9.20 14.52 2.46
C VAL A 101 -8.69 15.96 2.36
N GLN A 102 -9.01 16.68 1.29
CA GLN A 102 -8.63 18.08 1.13
C GLN A 102 -9.32 18.97 2.18
N LEU A 103 -10.58 18.68 2.47
CA LEU A 103 -11.34 19.38 3.52
C LEU A 103 -10.78 19.10 4.92
N LEU A 104 -10.32 17.87 5.20
CA LEU A 104 -9.57 17.54 6.42
C LEU A 104 -8.23 18.29 6.50
N GLN A 105 -7.58 18.51 5.36
CA GLN A 105 -6.32 19.25 5.27
C GLN A 105 -6.52 20.73 5.58
N ASP A 106 -7.56 21.35 5.04
CA ASP A 106 -7.89 22.76 5.28
C ASP A 106 -8.25 23.04 6.75
N MET A 107 -8.90 22.07 7.41
CA MET A 107 -9.23 22.14 8.84
C MET A 107 -8.05 21.78 9.76
N GLY A 108 -7.00 21.17 9.23
CA GLY A 108 -5.80 20.80 9.97
C GLY A 108 -6.03 19.70 11.01
N VAL A 109 -6.80 18.66 10.64
CA VAL A 109 -7.05 17.50 11.51
C VAL A 109 -5.77 16.67 11.68
N GLU A 110 -5.43 16.35 12.94
CA GLU A 110 -4.18 15.67 13.29
C GLU A 110 -4.34 14.17 13.57
N GLU A 111 -5.57 13.72 13.84
CA GLU A 111 -5.89 12.34 14.20
C GLU A 111 -7.18 11.90 13.50
N VAL A 112 -7.19 10.69 12.94
CA VAL A 112 -8.40 10.07 12.38
C VAL A 112 -8.47 8.59 12.74
N LYS A 113 -9.69 8.15 13.06
CA LYS A 113 -10.00 6.74 13.34
C LYS A 113 -10.66 6.12 12.11
N VAL A 114 -9.97 5.17 11.52
CA VAL A 114 -10.40 4.53 10.26
C VAL A 114 -10.55 3.02 10.42
N ARG A 115 -11.42 2.46 9.58
CA ARG A 115 -11.52 1.01 9.41
C ARG A 115 -10.33 0.51 8.62
N THR A 116 -9.94 -0.74 8.88
CA THR A 116 -8.84 -1.41 8.19
C THR A 116 -9.15 -2.89 8.03
N PRO A 117 -8.58 -3.57 7.01
CA PRO A 117 -8.68 -5.02 6.89
C PRO A 117 -8.25 -5.78 8.16
N LEU A 118 -7.31 -5.22 8.94
CA LEU A 118 -6.77 -5.86 10.15
C LEU A 118 -7.79 -6.05 11.27
N VAL A 119 -8.85 -5.24 11.30
CA VAL A 119 -9.88 -5.25 12.36
C VAL A 119 -11.25 -5.72 11.84
N CYS A 120 -11.27 -6.29 10.63
CA CYS A 120 -12.47 -6.82 10.00
C CYS A 120 -12.95 -8.09 10.72
N TYR A 121 -14.26 -8.22 10.94
CA TYR A 121 -14.91 -9.40 11.52
C TYR A 121 -15.57 -10.33 10.50
N SER A 122 -15.35 -10.11 9.19
CA SER A 122 -15.88 -11.01 8.17
C SER A 122 -15.36 -12.44 8.42
N ILE A 123 -16.26 -13.43 8.34
CA ILE A 123 -15.92 -14.85 8.54
C ILE A 123 -15.04 -15.36 7.41
N SER A 124 -15.27 -14.88 6.18
CA SER A 124 -14.51 -15.24 4.98
C SER A 124 -14.22 -14.00 4.16
N GLY A 125 -12.96 -13.77 3.81
CA GLY A 125 -12.54 -12.59 3.08
C GLY A 125 -12.62 -11.30 3.90
N ILE A 126 -12.93 -10.17 3.25
CA ILE A 126 -12.97 -8.84 3.89
C ILE A 126 -14.26 -8.11 3.50
N CYS A 127 -14.70 -7.19 4.35
CA CYS A 127 -15.83 -6.30 4.10
C CYS A 127 -15.44 -5.10 3.21
N GLN A 128 -16.36 -4.64 2.35
CA GLN A 128 -16.15 -3.49 1.47
C GLN A 128 -15.74 -2.22 2.24
N LYS A 129 -16.45 -1.87 3.32
CA LYS A 129 -16.12 -0.70 4.16
C LYS A 129 -14.75 -0.79 4.84
N CYS A 130 -14.29 -2.00 5.15
CA CYS A 130 -13.04 -2.25 5.85
C CYS A 130 -11.83 -2.07 4.92
N TYR A 131 -12.01 -2.43 3.64
CA TYR A 131 -11.03 -2.22 2.59
C TYR A 131 -11.04 -0.78 2.09
N GLY A 132 -12.23 -0.23 1.82
CA GLY A 132 -12.43 1.12 1.31
C GLY A 132 -12.41 1.19 -0.21
N THR A 133 -11.57 2.07 -0.75
CA THR A 133 -11.52 2.41 -2.17
C THR A 133 -10.57 1.50 -2.93
N ASP A 134 -11.00 1.05 -4.10
CA ASP A 134 -10.11 0.47 -5.10
C ASP A 134 -9.26 1.57 -5.76
N LEU A 135 -7.95 1.48 -5.63
CA LEU A 135 -6.99 2.46 -6.14
C LEU A 135 -7.02 2.58 -7.68
N SER A 136 -7.41 1.52 -8.39
CA SER A 136 -7.48 1.51 -9.85
C SER A 136 -8.67 2.31 -10.37
N THR A 137 -9.85 2.10 -9.79
CA THR A 137 -11.10 2.77 -10.22
C THR A 137 -11.40 4.05 -9.46
N ARG A 138 -10.74 4.27 -8.31
CA ARG A 138 -11.02 5.34 -7.34
C ARG A 138 -12.48 5.37 -6.88
N ARG A 139 -13.11 4.20 -6.83
CA ARG A 139 -14.45 3.99 -6.29
C ARG A 139 -14.36 2.98 -5.16
N ILE A 140 -15.41 2.91 -4.34
CA ILE A 140 -15.50 1.87 -3.32
C ILE A 140 -15.39 0.48 -3.97
N VAL A 141 -14.61 -0.41 -3.37
CA VAL A 141 -14.29 -1.72 -3.97
C VAL A 141 -15.54 -2.56 -4.19
N GLU A 142 -15.70 -3.23 -5.34
CA GLU A 142 -16.88 -4.05 -5.58
C GLU A 142 -16.81 -5.41 -4.86
N VAL A 143 -17.99 -5.97 -4.56
CA VAL A 143 -18.09 -7.33 -3.99
C VAL A 143 -17.66 -8.35 -5.05
N GLY A 144 -16.81 -9.28 -4.66
CA GLY A 144 -16.22 -10.29 -5.54
C GLY A 144 -14.82 -9.97 -6.04
N VAL A 145 -14.31 -8.76 -5.79
CA VAL A 145 -12.94 -8.38 -6.19
C VAL A 145 -11.90 -9.17 -5.37
N PRO A 146 -10.93 -9.85 -6.01
CA PRO A 146 -9.88 -10.61 -5.33
C PRO A 146 -8.74 -9.70 -4.87
N VAL A 147 -9.01 -8.90 -3.84
CA VAL A 147 -8.08 -7.89 -3.31
C VAL A 147 -6.75 -8.46 -2.81
N GLY A 148 -6.72 -9.72 -2.36
CA GLY A 148 -5.49 -10.38 -1.94
C GLY A 148 -4.51 -10.63 -3.07
N ILE A 149 -4.99 -11.05 -4.23
CA ILE A 149 -4.14 -11.26 -5.43
C ILE A 149 -3.61 -9.92 -5.92
N ILE A 150 -4.47 -8.89 -5.94
CA ILE A 150 -4.09 -7.52 -6.32
C ILE A 150 -3.00 -6.99 -5.38
N ALA A 151 -3.15 -7.19 -4.06
CA ALA A 151 -2.14 -6.79 -3.08
C ALA A 151 -0.82 -7.55 -3.27
N ALA A 152 -0.86 -8.87 -3.48
CA ALA A 152 0.32 -9.69 -3.73
C ALA A 152 1.10 -9.22 -4.96
N GLN A 153 0.41 -8.91 -6.07
CA GLN A 153 1.02 -8.38 -7.28
C GLN A 153 1.59 -6.98 -7.09
N SER A 154 0.87 -6.12 -6.35
CA SER A 154 1.30 -4.75 -6.05
C SER A 154 2.60 -4.70 -5.24
N ILE A 155 2.94 -5.77 -4.52
CA ILE A 155 4.23 -5.93 -3.84
C ILE A 155 5.25 -6.63 -4.75
N GLY A 156 4.80 -7.69 -5.44
CA GLY A 156 5.67 -8.57 -6.22
C GLY A 156 6.28 -7.93 -7.45
N GLU A 157 5.49 -7.24 -8.27
CA GLU A 157 5.97 -6.62 -9.52
C GLU A 157 7.02 -5.52 -9.23
N PRO A 158 6.78 -4.56 -8.33
CA PRO A 158 7.81 -3.58 -7.98
C PRO A 158 9.07 -4.20 -7.37
N SER A 159 8.95 -5.30 -6.61
CA SER A 159 10.12 -6.02 -6.07
C SER A 159 11.01 -6.57 -7.18
N THR A 160 10.43 -7.16 -8.22
CA THR A 160 11.19 -7.61 -9.39
C THR A 160 11.83 -6.43 -10.12
N GLN A 161 11.11 -5.32 -10.28
CA GLN A 161 11.62 -4.13 -10.96
C GLN A 161 12.79 -3.47 -10.21
N LEU A 162 12.70 -3.35 -8.89
CA LEU A 162 13.79 -2.84 -8.05
C LEU A 162 15.05 -3.69 -8.18
N THR A 163 14.89 -5.00 -8.30
CA THR A 163 15.99 -5.95 -8.51
C THR A 163 16.66 -5.78 -9.87
N LEU A 164 15.88 -5.49 -10.92
CA LEU A 164 16.41 -5.22 -12.25
C LEU A 164 17.14 -3.87 -12.31
N ASN A 165 16.52 -2.80 -11.78
CA ASN A 165 17.04 -1.44 -11.90
C ASN A 165 18.31 -1.16 -11.08
N THR A 166 18.60 -1.94 -10.03
CA THR A 166 19.72 -1.66 -9.10
C THR A 166 21.10 -2.10 -9.59
N PHE A 167 21.21 -2.98 -10.60
CA PHE A 167 22.50 -3.64 -10.92
C PHE A 167 22.97 -3.49 -12.36
N HIS A 168 22.29 -2.69 -13.18
CA HIS A 168 22.78 -2.37 -14.53
C HIS A 168 24.01 -1.45 -14.53
N GLU A 169 24.31 -0.78 -13.41
CA GLU A 169 25.46 0.13 -13.24
C GLU A 169 26.70 -0.55 -12.63
N GLY A 170 26.81 -1.89 -12.74
CA GLY A 170 27.90 -2.70 -12.17
C GLY A 170 29.31 -2.45 -12.74
N GLY A 171 29.65 -1.24 -13.14
CA GLY A 171 30.98 -0.84 -13.59
C GLY A 171 31.27 0.66 -13.55
N VAL A 172 30.29 1.51 -13.22
CA VAL A 172 30.46 2.97 -13.12
C VAL A 172 29.67 3.44 -11.91
N ALA A 173 30.30 3.46 -10.74
CA ALA A 173 29.81 4.28 -9.63
C ALA A 173 30.00 5.75 -10.05
N LYS A 174 28.93 6.54 -10.02
CA LYS A 174 28.99 7.98 -10.24
C LYS A 174 29.55 8.69 -9.00
#